data_AF-X0VSA9-F1
#
_entry.id   AF-X0VSA9-F1
#
_cell.length_a   1.000
_cell.length_b   1.000
_cell.length_c   1.000
_cell.angle_alpha   90.00
_cell.angle_beta   90.00
_cell.angle_gamma   90.00
#
_symmetry.space_group_name_H-M   'P 1'
#
loop_
_entity.id
_entity.type
_entity.pdbx_description
1 polymer ?
#
loop_
_entity_poly.entity_id
_entity_poly.type
_entity_poly.pdbx_seq_one_letter_code
_entity_poly.pdbx_strand_id
1 'polypeptide(L)'
;TNRPPVRYHGKKYVGEIRGIPFQEPKEVQVLDDMCIIIPSSVWRKQKFDPVFEFHLNGQDYCLAVKHNLGLKTYVLPLKTYEVSTTSYIDGYFEKHGRMEPAEQLLKKKWRHLEQYAGALNLRR
;
A
#
# COMPACT_ATOMS: atom_id res chain seq x y z
N THR A 1 -19.56 -0.22 2.08
CA THR A 1 -20.46 0.15 3.21
C THR A 1 -20.77 1.64 3.11
N ASN A 2 -22.03 2.05 3.03
CA ASN A 2 -22.44 3.47 2.87
C ASN A 2 -22.42 4.24 4.20
N ARG A 3 -21.30 4.19 4.95
CA ARG A 3 -21.14 5.08 6.11
C ARG A 3 -20.51 6.39 5.63
N PRO A 4 -21.07 7.56 5.99
CA PRO A 4 -20.46 8.83 5.65
C PRO A 4 -19.05 8.89 6.27
N PRO A 5 -18.07 9.50 5.57
CA PRO A 5 -16.71 9.60 6.07
C PRO A 5 -16.69 10.37 7.39
N VAL A 6 -15.95 9.85 8.38
CA VAL A 6 -15.78 10.52 9.67
C VAL A 6 -14.81 11.68 9.45
N ARG A 7 -15.26 12.91 9.68
CA ARG A 7 -14.38 14.08 9.57
C ARG A 7 -13.51 14.23 10.81
N TYR A 8 -12.22 14.43 10.59
CA TYR A 8 -11.26 14.85 11.59
C TYR A 8 -11.15 16.38 11.58
N HIS A 9 -11.37 17.01 12.73
CA HIS A 9 -11.21 18.45 12.94
C HIS A 9 -10.12 18.71 13.98
N GLY A 10 -8.87 18.73 13.55
CA GLY A 10 -7.73 19.12 14.38
C GLY A 10 -7.47 20.63 14.33
N LYS A 11 -6.70 21.15 15.30
CA LYS A 11 -6.29 22.57 15.31
C LYS A 11 -5.48 22.98 14.07
N LYS A 12 -4.72 22.04 13.50
CA LYS A 12 -3.81 22.28 12.36
C LYS A 12 -4.28 21.63 11.05
N TYR A 13 -5.08 20.56 11.13
CA TYR A 13 -5.48 19.77 9.96
C TYR A 13 -6.96 19.43 10.04
N VAL A 14 -7.65 19.57 8.91
CA VAL A 14 -9.02 19.10 8.70
C VAL A 14 -8.98 18.06 7.58
N GLY A 15 -9.64 16.93 7.76
CA GLY A 15 -9.62 15.84 6.78
C GLY A 15 -10.62 14.74 7.08
N GLU A 16 -10.55 13.64 6.34
CA GLU A 16 -11.37 12.46 6.54
C GLU A 16 -10.55 11.35 7.20
N ILE A 17 -11.12 10.68 8.20
CA ILE A 17 -10.54 9.46 8.76
C ILE A 17 -10.87 8.32 7.78
N ARG A 18 -9.83 7.78 7.16
CA ARG A 18 -9.91 6.60 6.31
C ARG A 18 -9.52 5.34 7.10
N GLY A 19 -10.10 4.21 6.71
CA GLY A 19 -9.85 2.92 7.33
C GLY A 19 -10.62 2.66 8.63
N ILE A 20 -10.32 1.54 9.27
CA ILE A 20 -10.93 1.10 10.53
C ILE A 20 -9.89 1.26 11.63
N PRO A 21 -10.13 2.05 12.69
CA PRO A 21 -9.20 2.19 13.80
C PRO A 21 -8.87 0.85 14.47
N PHE A 22 -7.63 0.70 14.91
CA PHE A 22 -7.16 -0.46 15.67
C PHE A 22 -6.08 -0.01 16.66
N GLN A 23 -5.84 -0.82 17.71
CA GLN A 23 -4.98 -0.43 18.84
C GLN A 23 -3.64 -1.16 18.88
N GLU A 24 -3.56 -2.35 18.29
CA GLU A 24 -2.35 -3.19 18.29
C GLU A 24 -1.87 -3.44 16.86
N PRO A 25 -0.54 -3.55 16.62
CA PRO A 25 -0.02 -3.94 15.31
C PRO A 25 -0.72 -5.20 14.77
N LYS A 26 -1.12 -5.17 13.51
CA LYS A 26 -1.76 -6.32 12.85
C LYS A 26 -0.87 -6.84 11.74
N GLU A 27 -0.64 -8.15 11.73
CA GLU A 27 -0.02 -8.81 10.59
C GLU A 27 -0.95 -8.66 9.39
N VAL A 28 -0.41 -8.17 8.28
CA VAL A 28 -1.12 -7.98 7.02
C VAL A 28 -0.28 -8.58 5.91
N GLN A 29 -0.92 -8.88 4.79
CA GLN A 29 -0.19 -9.41 3.66
C GLN A 29 0.58 -8.33 2.92
N VAL A 30 -0.05 -7.17 2.73
CA VAL A 30 0.49 -6.05 1.97
C VAL A 30 0.10 -4.74 2.65
N LEU A 31 0.90 -3.71 2.40
CA LEU A 31 0.61 -2.33 2.81
C LEU A 31 0.29 -1.51 1.58
N ASP A 32 -0.37 -0.39 1.82
CA ASP A 32 -0.51 0.70 0.86
C ASP A 32 0.80 1.51 0.77
N ASP A 33 1.02 2.18 -0.36
CA ASP A 33 2.31 2.74 -0.76
C ASP A 33 2.66 4.05 -0.03
N MET A 34 1.70 4.64 0.69
CA MET A 34 1.80 6.00 1.23
C MET A 34 2.87 6.18 2.31
N CYS A 35 3.03 5.21 3.22
CA CYS A 35 3.99 5.32 4.31
C CYS A 35 4.41 3.92 4.79
N ILE A 36 5.62 3.51 4.42
CA ILE A 36 6.19 2.22 4.79
C ILE A 36 7.49 2.46 5.57
N ILE A 37 7.58 1.85 6.74
CA ILE A 37 8.78 1.89 7.58
C ILE A 37 9.55 0.58 7.37
N ILE A 38 10.75 0.68 6.81
CA ILE A 38 11.60 -0.48 6.51
C ILE A 38 12.87 -0.39 7.37
N PRO A 39 13.16 -1.38 8.23
CA PRO A 39 14.41 -1.42 8.96
C PRO A 39 15.60 -1.40 7.99
N SER A 40 16.63 -0.60 8.26
CA SER A 40 17.77 -0.46 7.35
C SER A 40 18.48 -1.78 7.06
N SER A 41 18.45 -2.73 8.00
CA SER A 41 18.97 -4.09 7.83
C SER A 41 18.19 -4.91 6.79
N VAL A 42 16.87 -4.72 6.71
CA VAL A 42 16.00 -5.34 5.69
C VAL A 42 16.17 -4.62 4.36
N TRP A 43 16.19 -3.29 4.37
CA TRP A 43 16.40 -2.47 3.17
C TRP A 43 17.71 -2.79 2.46
N ARG A 44 18.77 -3.15 3.17
CA ARG A 44 20.04 -3.57 2.55
C ARG A 44 19.95 -4.90 1.80
N LYS A 45 19.00 -5.76 2.15
CA LYS A 45 18.82 -7.10 1.56
C LYS A 45 17.77 -7.12 0.45
N GLN A 46 16.71 -6.32 0.58
CA GLN A 46 15.62 -6.22 -0.38
C GLN A 46 15.34 -4.76 -0.71
N LYS A 47 15.39 -4.43 -2.00
CA LYS A 47 15.02 -3.11 -2.56
C LYS A 47 13.64 -3.16 -3.21
N PHE A 48 13.06 -1.99 -3.46
CA PHE A 48 11.93 -1.87 -4.36
C PHE A 48 12.32 -2.33 -5.76
N ASP A 49 11.39 -2.99 -6.44
CA ASP A 49 11.54 -3.35 -7.84
C ASP A 49 11.20 -2.11 -8.69
N PRO A 50 12.14 -1.63 -9.53
CA PRO A 50 11.93 -0.43 -10.34
C PRO A 50 10.80 -0.59 -11.38
N VAL A 51 10.31 -1.81 -11.64
CA VAL A 51 9.13 -2.03 -12.50
C VAL A 51 7.86 -1.42 -11.88
N PHE A 52 7.77 -1.38 -10.55
CA PHE A 52 6.66 -0.77 -9.82
C PHE A 52 7.08 0.60 -9.31
N GLU A 53 7.43 1.52 -10.20
CA GLU A 53 7.95 2.84 -9.78
C GLU A 53 6.90 3.67 -9.02
N PHE A 54 5.65 3.58 -9.46
CA PHE A 54 4.60 4.49 -9.00
C PHE A 54 3.40 3.80 -8.38
N HIS A 55 2.94 2.69 -8.96
CA HIS A 55 1.79 1.94 -8.49
C HIS A 55 2.24 0.59 -7.97
N LEU A 56 1.68 0.19 -6.83
CA LEU A 56 1.79 -1.14 -6.24
C LEU A 56 3.17 -1.52 -5.71
N ASN A 57 3.99 -0.52 -5.38
CA ASN A 57 5.38 -0.74 -5.02
C ASN A 57 5.53 -1.33 -3.62
N GLY A 58 4.65 -0.94 -2.69
CA GLY A 58 4.55 -1.43 -1.34
C GLY A 58 4.00 -2.84 -1.29
N GLN A 59 2.99 -3.14 -2.11
CA GLN A 59 2.44 -4.49 -2.25
C GLN A 59 3.51 -5.44 -2.79
N ASP A 60 4.20 -5.07 -3.88
CA ASP A 60 5.31 -5.88 -4.41
C ASP A 60 6.42 -6.08 -3.37
N TYR A 61 6.82 -5.03 -2.67
CA TYR A 61 7.86 -5.11 -1.65
C TYR A 61 7.47 -6.04 -0.49
N CYS A 62 6.24 -5.96 0.00
CA CYS A 62 5.71 -6.82 1.05
C CYS A 62 5.77 -8.30 0.65
N LEU A 63 5.40 -8.59 -0.60
CA LEU A 63 5.48 -9.94 -1.15
C LEU A 63 6.94 -10.40 -1.28
N ALA A 64 7.82 -9.52 -1.75
CA ALA A 64 9.24 -9.80 -1.89
C ALA A 64 9.93 -10.10 -0.54
N VAL A 65 9.72 -9.29 0.50
CA VAL A 65 10.33 -9.56 1.82
C VAL A 65 9.79 -10.84 2.45
N LYS A 66 8.50 -11.15 2.24
CA LYS A 66 7.93 -12.41 2.70
C LYS A 66 8.56 -13.61 1.99
N HIS A 67 8.66 -13.58 0.67
CA HIS A 67 9.17 -14.72 -0.10
C HIS A 67 10.68 -14.88 -0.04
N ASN A 68 11.43 -13.79 -0.14
CA ASN A 68 12.88 -13.84 -0.24
C ASN A 68 13.57 -13.91 1.13
N LEU A 69 12.93 -13.37 2.18
CA LEU A 69 13.53 -13.23 3.51
C LEU A 69 12.73 -13.94 4.62
N GLY A 70 11.55 -14.48 4.32
CA GLY A 70 10.68 -15.12 5.33
C GLY A 70 10.13 -14.14 6.37
N LEU A 71 10.07 -12.84 6.04
CA LEU A 71 9.64 -11.80 6.96
C LEU A 71 8.13 -11.52 6.88
N LYS A 72 7.59 -10.96 7.96
CA LYS A 72 6.18 -10.58 8.08
C LYS A 72 6.00 -9.08 7.93
N THR A 73 4.84 -8.69 7.41
CA THR A 73 4.44 -7.29 7.26
C THR A 73 3.39 -6.95 8.31
N TYR A 74 3.52 -5.77 8.91
CA TYR A 74 2.60 -5.29 9.94
C TYR A 74 2.08 -3.90 9.59
N VAL A 75 0.79 -3.68 9.83
CA VAL A 75 0.21 -2.33 9.89
C VAL A 75 0.25 -1.86 11.33
N LEU A 76 0.81 -0.66 11.56
CA LEU A 76 0.96 -0.07 12.89
C LEU A 76 -0.19 0.91 13.17
N PRO A 77 -0.68 1.02 14.42
CA PRO A 77 -1.77 1.91 14.80
C PRO A 77 -1.31 3.38 14.93
N LEU A 78 -0.59 3.88 13.92
CA LEU A 78 -0.03 5.23 13.88
C LEU A 78 -0.99 6.15 13.12
N LYS A 79 -1.25 7.32 13.68
CA LYS A 79 -2.02 8.37 13.01
C LYS A 79 -1.11 9.10 12.04
N THR A 80 -1.38 8.97 10.75
CA THR A 80 -0.72 9.74 9.69
C THR A 80 -1.70 10.72 9.07
N TYR A 81 -1.16 11.81 8.53
CA TYR A 81 -1.91 12.73 7.70
C TYR A 81 -1.40 12.59 6.27
N GLU A 82 -2.32 12.34 5.36
CA GLU A 82 -2.04 12.16 3.94
C GLU A 82 -2.86 13.19 3.16
N VAL A 83 -2.20 13.91 2.27
CA VAL A 83 -2.85 14.81 1.32
C VAL A 83 -2.95 14.06 0.00
N SER A 84 -4.09 13.42 -0.25
CA SER A 84 -4.36 12.83 -1.56
C SER A 84 -4.76 13.94 -2.53
N THR A 85 -3.80 14.40 -3.34
CA THR A 85 -4.07 15.32 -4.46
C THR A 85 -4.45 14.58 -5.76
N THR A 86 -4.49 13.24 -5.72
CA THR A 86 -4.61 12.37 -6.90
C THR A 86 -5.88 12.60 -7.71
N SER A 87 -6.94 13.15 -7.11
CA SER A 87 -8.19 13.50 -7.81
C SER A 87 -8.22 14.91 -8.42
N TYR A 88 -7.18 15.73 -8.23
CA TYR A 88 -7.19 17.16 -8.59
C TYR A 88 -6.08 17.59 -9.55
N ILE A 89 -5.22 16.68 -10.00
CA ILE A 89 -4.13 17.01 -10.92
C ILE A 89 -4.49 16.49 -12.30
N ASP A 90 -4.92 17.39 -13.19
CA ASP A 90 -4.99 17.12 -14.62
C ASP A 90 -3.65 16.55 -15.11
N GLY A 91 -3.70 15.45 -15.85
CA GLY A 91 -2.52 14.76 -16.37
C GLY A 91 -1.85 13.76 -15.41
N TYR A 92 -2.38 13.50 -14.20
CA TYR A 92 -1.82 12.47 -13.30
C TYR A 92 -1.75 11.10 -13.96
N PHE A 93 -2.82 10.68 -14.63
CA PHE A 93 -2.86 9.41 -15.37
C PHE A 93 -1.95 9.40 -16.60
N GLU A 94 -1.71 10.56 -17.23
CA GLU A 94 -0.80 10.68 -18.36
C GLU A 94 0.66 10.56 -17.92
N LYS A 95 0.99 11.15 -16.76
CA LYS A 95 2.35 11.16 -16.21
C LYS A 95 2.74 9.86 -15.52
N HIS A 96 1.81 9.26 -14.77
CA HIS A 96 2.10 8.14 -13.87
C HIS A 96 1.45 6.82 -14.30
N GLY A 97 0.77 6.83 -15.45
CA GLY A 97 0.10 5.67 -15.99
C GLY A 97 -1.14 5.28 -15.18
N ARG A 98 -1.92 4.37 -15.77
CA ARG A 98 -3.07 3.77 -15.10
C ARG A 98 -2.61 2.68 -14.12
N MET A 99 -3.46 2.33 -13.17
CA MET A 99 -3.18 1.31 -12.16
C MET A 99 -3.24 -0.11 -12.75
N GLU A 100 -4.08 -0.33 -13.75
CA GLU A 100 -4.37 -1.66 -14.31
C GLU A 100 -3.12 -2.38 -14.88
N PRO A 101 -2.20 -1.72 -15.62
CA PRO A 101 -0.94 -2.33 -16.02
C PRO A 101 -0.12 -2.84 -14.82
N ALA A 102 0.01 -2.05 -13.75
CA ALA A 102 0.74 -2.46 -12.55
C ALA A 102 0.06 -3.65 -11.87
N GLU A 103 -1.28 -3.67 -11.79
CA GLU A 103 -2.00 -4.82 -11.24
C GLU A 103 -1.73 -6.10 -12.04
N GLN A 104 -1.75 -6.02 -13.37
CA GLN A 104 -1.48 -7.15 -14.24
C GLN A 104 -0.05 -7.66 -14.06
N LEU A 105 0.92 -6.76 -13.96
CA LEU A 105 2.32 -7.11 -13.69
C LEU A 105 2.48 -7.79 -12.33
N LEU A 106 1.87 -7.24 -11.27
CA LEU A 106 1.90 -7.81 -9.93
C LEU A 106 1.30 -9.22 -9.92
N LYS A 107 0.12 -9.38 -10.53
CA LYS A 107 -0.54 -10.68 -10.71
C LYS A 107 0.35 -11.67 -11.44
N LYS A 108 0.97 -11.25 -12.56
CA LYS A 108 1.87 -12.10 -13.36
C LYS A 108 3.11 -12.53 -12.57
N LYS A 109 3.76 -11.60 -11.86
CA LYS A 109 4.98 -11.83 -11.07
C LYS A 109 4.73 -12.86 -9.96
N TRP A 110 3.61 -12.73 -9.26
CA TRP A 110 3.31 -13.53 -8.06
C TRP A 110 2.29 -14.67 -8.29
N ARG A 111 1.90 -14.95 -9.54
CA ARG A 111 0.90 -15.97 -9.90
C ARG A 111 1.19 -17.39 -9.40
N HIS A 112 2.46 -17.72 -9.19
CA HIS A 112 2.92 -19.06 -8.82
C HIS A 112 2.75 -19.35 -7.32
N LEU A 113 2.32 -18.36 -6.56
CA LEU A 113 2.18 -18.43 -5.13
C LEU A 113 0.68 -18.53 -4.83
N GLU A 114 0.21 -19.77 -4.67
CA GLU A 114 -1.21 -20.12 -4.51
C GLU A 114 -1.94 -19.29 -3.43
N GLN A 115 -1.21 -18.85 -2.40
CA GLN A 115 -1.73 -18.02 -1.31
C GLN A 115 -2.15 -16.58 -1.71
N TYR A 116 -1.80 -16.08 -2.91
CA TYR A 116 -2.10 -14.70 -3.31
C TYR A 116 -3.25 -14.55 -4.31
N ALA A 117 -3.84 -15.66 -4.77
CA ALA A 117 -5.05 -15.63 -5.59
C ALA A 117 -6.21 -14.88 -4.90
N GLY A 118 -6.31 -14.97 -3.57
CA GLY A 118 -7.33 -14.26 -2.78
C GLY A 118 -6.99 -12.80 -2.45
N ALA A 119 -5.71 -12.44 -2.46
CA ALA A 119 -5.23 -11.16 -1.94
C ALA A 119 -4.93 -10.11 -3.01
N LEU A 120 -4.89 -10.53 -4.28
CA LEU A 120 -4.89 -9.65 -5.44
C LEU A 120 -6.31 -9.17 -5.82
N ASN A 121 -7.32 -9.51 -5.01
CA ASN A 121 -8.61 -8.82 -5.00
C ASN A 121 -8.45 -7.45 -4.33
N LEU A 122 -7.78 -6.53 -5.05
CA LEU A 122 -7.57 -5.13 -4.68
C LEU A 122 -8.86 -4.29 -4.67
N ARG A 123 -10.02 -4.92 -4.94
CA ARG A 123 -11.35 -4.30 -4.86
C ARG A 123 -12.10 -4.87 -3.65
N ARG A 124 -12.12 -4.13 -2.55
CA ARG A 124 -13.13 -4.25 -1.48
C ARG A 124 -13.62 -2.87 -1.07
#